data_AF-A0A9D1SP54-F1
#
_entry.id   AF-A0A9D1SP54-F1
#
_cell.length_a   1.000
_cell.length_b   1.000
_cell.length_c   1.000
_cell.angle_alpha   90.00
_cell.angle_beta   90.00
_cell.angle_gamma   90.00
#
_symmetry.space_group_name_H-M   'P 1'
#
loop_
_entity.id
_entity.type
_entity.pdbx_description
1 polymer ?
#
loop_
_entity_poly.entity_id
_entity_poly.type
_entity_poly.pdbx_seq_one_letter_code
_entity_poly.pdbx_strand_id
1 'polypeptide(L)'
;MNIHDSEKIAGILRDMGYDECNSPEEADVVVFNTCCIRETAEKKIYGHIGQMKKLKCKKPNLIVAVCGCMSQQEGASEHIRQSYPFVDVVLGTGNLNMLRQGIENAGRQRLFNTDFCCVREEDFPQYRTSYPNAWVNINYGCNNFCTYCIVPYVRGRERSRRPEDILAEVKGLLSDGYKEITLLGQNVNSYGKDIEGASFASLMREIGKLPGKFRLRFMTSHPKDLTQDIIDAVAEHKNICNNVHLPVQSGSSRILKAMNRRYDRESYLALVERIKECIPDVGITTDIMVGFPGETEEDFCDTLDLVRKAQFSSAFCFVYSPRKGTPASLMPQIDDAVKKDRITRLLACQNEVTKRISKTMVGKRYEVLVEGNNFRYKDTMCGRTESGRLVNFKCDSSLVGKFVTVKIERASSATLWGVVTEEE
;
A
#
# COMPACT_ATOMS: atom_id res chain seq x y z
N MET A 1 4.40 1.10 -0.49
CA MET A 1 5.57 0.35 0.04
C MET A 1 6.54 -0.04 -1.06
N ASN A 2 6.22 -0.92 -2.02
CA ASN A 2 7.17 -1.22 -3.10
C ASN A 2 7.58 0.03 -3.92
N ILE A 3 6.68 1.00 -4.14
CA ILE A 3 7.06 2.27 -4.77
C ILE A 3 8.14 2.99 -3.94
N HIS A 4 7.93 3.16 -2.64
CA HIS A 4 8.91 3.73 -1.73
C HIS A 4 10.23 2.94 -1.67
N ASP A 5 10.16 1.61 -1.64
CA ASP A 5 11.36 0.76 -1.69
C ASP A 5 12.11 0.96 -3.03
N SER A 6 11.39 1.23 -4.13
CA SER A 6 11.99 1.62 -5.40
C SER A 6 12.59 3.04 -5.39
N GLU A 7 12.00 3.99 -4.67
CA GLU A 7 12.59 5.34 -4.47
C GLU A 7 13.95 5.25 -3.75
N LYS A 8 14.08 4.35 -2.77
CA LYS A 8 15.36 4.04 -2.11
C LYS A 8 16.36 3.39 -3.05
N ILE A 9 15.93 2.38 -3.82
CA ILE A 9 16.79 1.73 -4.83
C ILE A 9 17.31 2.77 -5.84
N ALA A 10 16.42 3.61 -6.36
CA ALA A 10 16.79 4.68 -7.29
C ALA A 10 17.73 5.71 -6.66
N GLY A 11 17.51 6.07 -5.38
CA GLY A 11 18.41 6.95 -4.64
C GLY A 11 19.82 6.37 -4.49
N ILE A 12 19.94 5.08 -4.14
CA ILE A 12 21.23 4.38 -4.06
C ILE A 12 21.93 4.39 -5.42
N LEU A 13 21.21 4.09 -6.50
CA LEU A 13 21.77 4.08 -7.86
C LEU A 13 22.24 5.47 -8.32
N ARG A 14 21.48 6.53 -8.02
CA ARG A 14 21.89 7.91 -8.34
C ARG A 14 23.12 8.34 -7.58
N ASP A 15 23.22 7.97 -6.31
CA ASP A 15 24.42 8.20 -5.48
C ASP A 15 25.63 7.36 -5.95
N MET A 16 25.43 6.37 -6.83
CA MET A 16 26.48 5.65 -7.55
C MET A 16 26.81 6.27 -8.92
N GLY A 17 26.08 7.31 -9.34
CA GLY A 17 26.27 7.97 -10.65
C GLY A 17 25.44 7.40 -11.79
N TYR A 18 24.42 6.57 -11.51
CA TYR A 18 23.47 6.10 -12.52
C TYR A 18 22.28 7.05 -12.66
N ASP A 19 21.75 7.16 -13.88
CA ASP A 19 20.52 7.89 -14.18
C ASP A 19 19.40 6.96 -14.65
N GLU A 20 18.15 7.45 -14.57
CA GLU A 20 16.98 6.72 -15.02
C GLU A 20 16.93 6.66 -16.55
N CYS A 21 16.71 5.45 -17.09
CA CYS A 21 16.59 5.20 -18.53
C CYS A 21 15.12 5.10 -18.96
N ASN A 22 14.83 5.45 -20.22
CA ASN A 22 13.47 5.36 -20.77
C ASN A 22 13.09 3.93 -21.17
N SER A 23 14.09 3.06 -21.41
CA SER A 23 13.85 1.67 -21.78
C SER A 23 14.88 0.71 -21.17
N PRO A 24 14.50 -0.57 -20.93
CA PRO A 24 15.44 -1.57 -20.45
C PRO A 24 16.64 -1.79 -21.36
N GLU A 25 16.50 -1.59 -22.67
CA GLU A 25 17.56 -1.79 -23.66
C GLU A 25 18.73 -0.81 -23.50
N GLU A 26 18.44 0.40 -23.01
CA GLU A 26 19.44 1.44 -22.72
C GLU A 26 20.13 1.20 -21.38
N ALA A 27 19.47 0.51 -20.44
CA ALA A 27 19.93 0.34 -19.07
C ALA A 27 21.25 -0.43 -18.95
N ASP A 28 22.11 0.02 -18.04
CA ASP A 28 23.30 -0.73 -17.59
C ASP A 28 23.04 -1.53 -16.30
N VAL A 29 22.03 -1.12 -15.54
CA VAL A 29 21.54 -1.82 -14.34
C VAL A 29 20.02 -1.93 -14.42
N VAL A 30 19.49 -3.14 -14.26
CA VAL A 30 18.05 -3.39 -14.12
C VAL A 30 17.78 -4.00 -12.76
N VAL A 31 16.98 -3.31 -11.94
CA VAL A 31 16.58 -3.77 -10.61
C VAL A 31 15.09 -4.12 -10.58
N PHE A 32 14.79 -5.39 -10.33
CA PHE A 32 13.42 -5.85 -10.08
C PHE A 32 13.09 -5.73 -8.60
N ASN A 33 12.21 -4.79 -8.23
CA ASN A 33 11.64 -4.73 -6.89
C ASN A 33 10.36 -5.57 -6.79
N THR A 34 10.48 -6.73 -6.17
CA THR A 34 9.49 -7.82 -6.24
C THR A 34 8.50 -7.82 -5.08
N CYS A 35 7.32 -8.40 -5.32
CA CYS A 35 6.27 -8.61 -4.31
C CYS A 35 5.83 -10.07 -4.34
N CYS A 36 5.57 -10.65 -3.17
CA CYS A 36 5.13 -12.04 -3.00
C CYS A 36 3.68 -12.19 -2.54
N ILE A 37 2.94 -11.08 -2.42
CA ILE A 37 1.58 -11.10 -1.85
C ILE A 37 0.56 -11.62 -2.87
N ARG A 38 0.82 -11.43 -4.19
CA ARG A 38 -0.07 -11.82 -5.28
C ARG A 38 0.64 -12.79 -6.24
N GLU A 39 0.06 -13.97 -6.45
CA GLU A 39 0.63 -15.05 -7.27
C GLU A 39 0.83 -14.63 -8.72
N THR A 40 -0.14 -13.89 -9.28
CA THR A 40 -0.03 -13.35 -10.64
C THR A 40 1.12 -12.36 -10.77
N ALA A 41 1.45 -11.61 -9.71
CA ALA A 41 2.60 -10.71 -9.72
C ALA A 41 3.90 -11.51 -9.73
N GLU A 42 3.98 -12.55 -8.90
CA GLU A 42 5.15 -13.45 -8.82
C GLU A 42 5.44 -14.15 -10.17
N LYS A 43 4.43 -14.77 -10.79
CA LYS A 43 4.56 -15.42 -12.11
C LYS A 43 5.03 -14.44 -13.20
N LYS A 44 4.52 -13.21 -13.18
CA LYS A 44 4.95 -12.15 -14.14
C LYS A 44 6.40 -11.74 -13.92
N ILE A 45 6.84 -11.63 -12.67
CA ILE A 45 8.22 -11.26 -12.32
C ILE A 45 9.21 -12.28 -12.88
N TYR A 46 8.98 -13.59 -12.68
CA TYR A 46 9.84 -14.61 -13.28
C TYR A 46 9.92 -14.52 -14.80
N GLY A 47 8.79 -14.26 -15.47
CA GLY A 47 8.75 -14.00 -16.91
C GLY A 47 9.61 -12.80 -17.32
N HIS A 48 9.52 -11.67 -16.60
CA HIS A 48 10.30 -10.48 -16.87
C HIS A 48 11.80 -10.68 -16.60
N ILE A 49 12.18 -11.38 -15.53
CA ILE A 49 13.57 -11.76 -15.26
C ILE A 49 14.10 -12.62 -16.42
N GLY A 50 13.31 -13.60 -16.89
CA GLY A 50 13.66 -14.44 -18.03
C GLY A 50 13.94 -13.66 -19.33
N GLN A 51 13.20 -12.58 -19.58
CA GLN A 51 13.40 -11.72 -20.75
C GLN A 51 14.78 -11.03 -20.75
N MET A 52 15.35 -10.76 -19.57
CA MET A 52 16.67 -10.14 -19.45
C MET A 52 17.80 -11.01 -19.99
N LYS A 53 17.60 -12.33 -20.14
CA LYS A 53 18.58 -13.22 -20.76
C LYS A 53 18.99 -12.74 -22.15
N LYS A 54 18.00 -12.36 -22.98
CA LYS A 54 18.25 -11.89 -24.36
C LYS A 54 19.05 -10.59 -24.36
N LEU A 55 18.73 -9.69 -23.44
CA LEU A 55 19.40 -8.41 -23.33
C LEU A 55 20.84 -8.57 -22.81
N LYS A 56 21.05 -9.42 -21.81
CA LYS A 56 22.38 -9.74 -21.28
C LYS A 56 23.29 -10.43 -22.31
N CYS A 57 22.75 -11.22 -23.23
CA CYS A 57 23.51 -11.73 -24.37
C CYS A 57 24.02 -10.61 -25.32
N LYS A 58 23.26 -9.51 -25.44
CA LYS A 58 23.65 -8.35 -26.26
C LYS A 58 24.52 -7.35 -25.50
N LYS A 59 24.28 -7.19 -24.20
CA LYS A 59 25.02 -6.33 -23.27
C LYS A 59 25.60 -7.21 -22.14
N PRO A 60 26.77 -7.83 -22.33
CA PRO A 60 27.36 -8.73 -21.33
C PRO A 60 27.61 -8.07 -19.96
N ASN A 61 27.82 -6.74 -19.96
CA ASN A 61 28.04 -5.94 -18.76
C ASN A 61 26.73 -5.50 -18.06
N LEU A 62 25.56 -5.86 -18.59
CA LEU A 62 24.27 -5.56 -17.96
C LEU A 62 24.18 -6.23 -16.58
N ILE A 63 23.92 -5.43 -15.56
CA ILE A 63 23.70 -5.91 -14.20
C ILE A 63 22.21 -6.14 -13.99
N VAL A 64 21.84 -7.33 -13.52
CA VAL A 64 20.47 -7.69 -13.19
C VAL A 64 20.37 -8.00 -11.70
N ALA A 65 19.60 -7.18 -10.99
CA ALA A 65 19.35 -7.32 -9.57
C ALA A 65 17.87 -7.65 -9.29
N VAL A 66 17.62 -8.51 -8.31
CA VAL A 66 16.28 -8.87 -7.84
C VAL A 66 16.20 -8.60 -6.34
N CYS A 67 15.39 -7.61 -5.96
CA CYS A 67 15.19 -7.18 -4.58
C CYS A 67 13.73 -7.40 -4.15
N GLY A 68 13.43 -7.29 -2.86
CA GLY A 68 12.05 -7.22 -2.35
C GLY A 68 11.57 -8.50 -1.64
N CYS A 69 10.26 -8.69 -1.56
CA CYS A 69 9.70 -9.75 -0.71
C CYS A 69 9.78 -11.16 -1.32
N MET A 70 9.80 -11.27 -2.65
CA MET A 70 9.82 -12.57 -3.33
C MET A 70 11.14 -13.30 -3.08
N SER A 71 12.26 -12.58 -3.06
CA SER A 71 13.58 -13.15 -2.79
C SER A 71 13.69 -13.77 -1.39
N GLN A 72 12.89 -13.33 -0.42
CA GLN A 72 12.87 -13.91 0.94
C GLN A 72 11.95 -15.12 1.09
N GLN A 73 11.17 -15.49 0.07
CA GLN A 73 10.37 -16.70 0.14
C GLN A 73 11.25 -17.94 0.09
N GLU A 74 10.89 -18.95 0.88
CA GLU A 74 11.61 -20.21 0.94
C GLU A 74 11.77 -20.87 -0.45
N GLY A 75 13.01 -20.98 -0.92
CA GLY A 75 13.40 -21.58 -2.19
C GLY A 75 13.36 -20.65 -3.40
N ALA A 76 12.91 -19.39 -3.26
CA ALA A 76 12.88 -18.44 -4.36
C ALA A 76 14.29 -18.01 -4.79
N SER A 77 15.19 -17.74 -3.83
CA SER A 77 16.60 -17.45 -4.11
C SER A 77 17.31 -18.60 -4.82
N GLU A 78 17.07 -19.83 -4.39
CA GLU A 78 17.65 -21.05 -4.98
C GLU A 78 17.14 -21.25 -6.40
N HIS A 79 15.83 -21.05 -6.61
CA HIS A 79 15.24 -21.08 -7.95
C HIS A 79 15.84 -20.00 -8.87
N ILE A 80 16.00 -18.76 -8.38
CA ILE A 80 16.66 -17.69 -9.14
C ILE A 80 18.11 -18.09 -9.47
N ARG A 81 18.84 -18.63 -8.48
CA ARG A 81 20.24 -19.04 -8.63
C ARG A 81 20.42 -20.09 -9.73
N GLN A 82 19.51 -21.07 -9.79
CA GLN A 82 19.55 -22.20 -10.73
C GLN A 82 18.97 -21.87 -12.11
N SER A 83 17.76 -21.30 -12.17
CA SER A 83 17.02 -21.07 -13.42
C SER A 83 17.42 -19.78 -14.13
N TYR A 84 17.97 -18.81 -13.40
CA TYR A 84 18.36 -17.51 -13.94
C TYR A 84 19.84 -17.20 -13.57
N PRO A 85 20.80 -17.97 -14.10
CA PRO A 85 22.23 -17.85 -13.73
C PRO A 85 22.84 -16.49 -14.09
N PHE A 86 22.18 -15.72 -14.96
CA PHE A 86 22.57 -14.39 -15.39
C PHE A 86 22.16 -13.26 -14.43
N VAL A 87 21.41 -13.57 -13.35
CA VAL A 87 21.09 -12.61 -12.28
C VAL A 87 22.30 -12.47 -11.36
N ASP A 88 22.80 -11.25 -11.20
CA ASP A 88 24.02 -10.93 -10.46
C ASP A 88 23.76 -10.73 -8.97
N VAL A 89 22.64 -10.08 -8.63
CA VAL A 89 22.33 -9.66 -7.26
C VAL A 89 20.92 -10.13 -6.88
N VAL A 90 20.79 -10.79 -5.73
CA VAL A 90 19.50 -11.14 -5.12
C VAL A 90 19.50 -10.71 -3.65
N LEU A 91 18.64 -9.76 -3.31
CA LEU A 91 18.56 -9.19 -1.96
C LEU A 91 17.16 -9.32 -1.38
N GLY A 92 17.08 -9.73 -0.12
CA GLY A 92 15.86 -9.66 0.69
C GLY A 92 15.48 -8.22 1.04
N THR A 93 14.29 -8.06 1.63
CA THR A 93 13.75 -6.74 1.99
C THR A 93 14.64 -5.92 2.94
N GLY A 94 15.34 -6.56 3.88
CA GLY A 94 16.20 -5.87 4.86
C GLY A 94 17.65 -5.65 4.42
N ASN A 95 18.02 -6.03 3.18
CA ASN A 95 19.42 -6.07 2.73
C ASN A 95 19.75 -5.04 1.64
N LEU A 96 18.90 -4.02 1.44
CA LEU A 96 19.09 -3.01 0.41
C LEU A 96 20.41 -2.23 0.56
N ASN A 97 20.98 -2.13 1.77
CA ASN A 97 22.32 -1.56 1.99
C ASN A 97 23.42 -2.27 1.19
N MET A 98 23.24 -3.55 0.86
CA MET A 98 24.21 -4.33 0.10
C MET A 98 24.09 -4.13 -1.41
N LEU A 99 23.11 -3.36 -1.89
CA LEU A 99 22.89 -3.15 -3.32
C LEU A 99 24.11 -2.53 -3.99
N ARG A 100 24.70 -1.50 -3.38
CA ARG A 100 25.92 -0.85 -3.86
C ARG A 100 27.05 -1.87 -4.06
N GLN A 101 27.35 -2.63 -3.01
CA GLN A 101 28.36 -3.69 -3.05
C GLN A 101 28.04 -4.76 -4.10
N GLY A 102 26.76 -5.13 -4.24
CA GLY A 102 26.31 -6.12 -5.23
C GLY A 102 26.55 -5.66 -6.66
N ILE A 103 26.30 -4.37 -6.95
CA ILE A 103 26.49 -3.77 -8.26
C ILE A 103 27.98 -3.64 -8.58
N GLU A 104 28.80 -3.13 -7.64
CA GLU A 104 30.25 -2.95 -7.83
C GLU A 104 30.98 -4.29 -8.09
N ASN A 105 30.47 -5.39 -7.52
CA ASN A 105 31.05 -6.73 -7.71
C ASN A 105 30.38 -7.56 -8.81
N ALA A 106 29.34 -7.02 -9.47
CA ALA A 106 28.61 -7.73 -10.52
C ALA A 106 29.55 -8.14 -11.67
N GLY A 107 29.29 -9.31 -12.26
CA GLY A 107 30.16 -9.91 -13.27
C GLY A 107 31.42 -10.62 -12.72
N ARG A 108 31.88 -10.29 -11.50
CA ARG A 108 32.96 -11.03 -10.81
C ARG A 108 32.39 -12.08 -9.86
N GLN A 109 31.46 -11.67 -9.02
CA GLN A 109 30.82 -12.52 -8.04
C GLN A 109 29.33 -12.22 -7.97
N ARG A 110 28.51 -13.27 -7.92
CA ARG A 110 27.07 -13.15 -7.68
C ARG A 110 26.82 -12.94 -6.19
N LEU A 111 26.03 -11.94 -5.83
CA LEU A 111 25.67 -11.64 -4.43
C LEU A 111 24.24 -12.09 -4.14
N PHE A 112 24.08 -13.00 -3.19
CA PHE A 112 22.78 -13.52 -2.76
C PHE A 112 22.69 -13.37 -1.24
N ASN A 113 21.84 -12.47 -0.75
CA ASN A 113 21.58 -12.33 0.67
C ASN A 113 20.08 -12.11 0.93
N THR A 114 19.44 -13.13 1.48
CA THR A 114 18.01 -13.15 1.80
C THR A 114 17.74 -13.19 3.29
N ASP A 115 18.78 -13.05 4.12
CA ASP A 115 18.66 -13.11 5.56
C ASP A 115 17.85 -11.93 6.10
N PHE A 116 17.20 -12.13 7.24
CA PHE A 116 16.58 -11.05 7.98
C PHE A 116 17.66 -10.17 8.59
N CYS A 117 17.86 -8.99 8.00
CA CYS A 117 18.71 -7.97 8.56
C CYS A 117 17.88 -6.79 9.09
N CYS A 118 18.31 -6.27 10.25
CA CYS A 118 17.65 -5.16 10.94
C CYS A 118 18.34 -3.82 10.64
N VAL A 119 18.80 -3.59 9.41
CA VAL A 119 19.45 -2.32 9.04
C VAL A 119 18.46 -1.18 9.20
N ARG A 120 18.94 -0.02 9.66
CA ARG A 120 18.17 1.22 9.62
C ARG A 120 18.18 1.70 8.17
N GLU A 121 17.07 1.50 7.48
CA GLU A 121 16.91 1.97 6.09
C GLU A 121 16.60 3.47 5.97
N GLU A 122 16.63 4.18 7.10
CA GLU A 122 16.24 5.59 7.22
C GLU A 122 17.29 6.51 6.58
N ASP A 123 18.55 6.07 6.60
CA ASP A 123 19.70 6.82 6.10
C ASP A 123 19.95 6.58 4.59
N PHE A 124 19.15 5.75 3.93
CA PHE A 124 19.35 5.52 2.50
C PHE A 124 18.93 6.75 1.71
N PRO A 125 19.73 7.16 0.70
CA PRO A 125 19.31 8.20 -0.22
C PRO A 125 18.01 7.77 -0.92
N GLN A 126 17.10 8.72 -1.11
CA GLN A 126 15.79 8.45 -1.71
C GLN A 126 15.59 9.38 -2.89
N TYR A 127 15.30 8.81 -4.06
CA TYR A 127 14.86 9.57 -5.21
C TYR A 127 13.34 9.54 -5.28
N ARG A 128 12.70 10.63 -4.86
CA ARG A 128 11.24 10.72 -4.77
C ARG A 128 10.61 10.88 -6.15
N THR A 129 9.58 10.09 -6.41
CA THR A 129 8.88 10.06 -7.72
C THR A 129 7.38 10.29 -7.60
N SER A 130 6.88 10.44 -6.37
CA SER A 130 5.45 10.35 -6.05
C SER A 130 4.75 11.70 -5.85
N TYR A 131 5.42 12.82 -6.18
CA TYR A 131 4.87 14.18 -6.02
C TYR A 131 3.45 14.27 -6.62
N PRO A 132 2.47 14.88 -5.93
CA PRO A 132 2.59 15.68 -4.70
C PRO A 132 2.54 14.91 -3.38
N ASN A 133 2.43 13.57 -3.41
CA ASN A 133 2.43 12.72 -2.23
C ASN A 133 3.84 12.17 -1.93
N ALA A 134 4.19 12.09 -0.65
CA ALA A 134 5.37 11.36 -0.20
C ALA A 134 4.96 10.14 0.63
N TRP A 135 5.58 9.01 0.32
CA TRP A 135 5.42 7.79 1.11
C TRP A 135 6.44 7.79 2.24
N VAL A 136 5.99 7.60 3.47
CA VAL A 136 6.87 7.58 4.65
C VAL A 136 6.60 6.30 5.42
N ASN A 137 7.52 5.35 5.37
CA ASN A 137 7.42 4.16 6.23
C ASN A 137 7.56 4.59 7.69
N ILE A 138 6.75 4.11 8.62
CA ILE A 138 6.88 4.39 10.07
C ILE A 138 7.25 3.15 10.87
N ASN A 139 6.94 1.96 10.34
CA ASN A 139 7.36 0.70 10.90
C ASN A 139 7.61 -0.34 9.79
N TYR A 140 8.25 -1.43 10.18
CA TYR A 140 8.59 -2.56 9.32
C TYR A 140 8.15 -3.85 10.01
N GLY A 141 7.88 -4.90 9.24
CA GLY A 141 7.45 -6.20 9.77
C GLY A 141 6.05 -6.19 10.38
N CYS A 142 5.58 -7.35 10.84
CA CYS A 142 4.23 -7.47 11.40
C CYS A 142 4.13 -8.63 12.39
N ASN A 143 3.53 -8.39 13.56
CA ASN A 143 3.37 -9.40 14.61
C ASN A 143 1.97 -10.06 14.65
N ASN A 144 1.13 -9.86 13.64
CA ASN A 144 -0.26 -10.36 13.66
C ASN A 144 -0.40 -11.84 13.30
N PHE A 145 0.49 -12.40 12.47
CA PHE A 145 0.45 -13.81 12.03
C PHE A 145 -0.95 -14.28 11.58
N CYS A 146 -1.64 -13.47 10.76
CA CYS A 146 -2.88 -13.90 10.12
C CYS A 146 -2.61 -15.15 9.28
N THR A 147 -3.47 -16.16 9.35
CA THR A 147 -3.18 -17.51 8.81
C THR A 147 -2.94 -17.55 7.30
N TYR A 148 -3.38 -16.53 6.57
CA TYR A 148 -3.19 -16.38 5.12
C TYR A 148 -2.02 -15.47 4.74
N CYS A 149 -1.41 -14.76 5.70
CA CYS A 149 -0.48 -13.67 5.43
C CYS A 149 0.97 -14.14 5.50
N ILE A 150 1.71 -13.98 4.40
CA ILE A 150 3.13 -14.35 4.33
C ILE A 150 4.06 -13.29 4.96
N VAL A 151 3.57 -12.06 5.16
CA VAL A 151 4.37 -10.89 5.54
C VAL A 151 5.27 -11.12 6.77
N PRO A 152 4.82 -11.71 7.89
CA PRO A 152 5.69 -11.96 9.05
C PRO A 152 6.89 -12.86 8.73
N TYR A 153 6.78 -13.70 7.70
CA TYR A 153 7.80 -14.66 7.29
C TYR A 153 8.76 -14.13 6.22
N VAL A 154 8.51 -12.95 5.64
CA VAL A 154 9.34 -12.35 4.57
C VAL A 154 9.72 -10.88 4.82
N ARG A 155 9.19 -10.29 5.89
CA ARG A 155 9.56 -8.95 6.38
C ARG A 155 9.90 -8.92 7.88
N GLY A 156 9.84 -10.08 8.54
CA GLY A 156 10.26 -10.23 9.93
C GLY A 156 9.27 -9.66 10.95
N ARG A 157 9.77 -9.58 12.19
CA ARG A 157 9.04 -9.03 13.33
C ARG A 157 8.85 -7.52 13.20
N GLU A 158 7.80 -7.05 13.85
CA GLU A 158 7.49 -5.63 13.85
C GLU A 158 8.60 -4.82 14.53
N ARG A 159 8.99 -3.71 13.89
CA ARG A 159 9.94 -2.72 14.41
C ARG A 159 9.49 -1.31 14.00
N SER A 160 9.30 -0.43 14.96
CA SER A 160 9.00 0.98 14.71
C SER A 160 10.26 1.79 14.42
N ARG A 161 10.11 2.79 13.57
CA ARG A 161 11.09 3.88 13.40
C ARG A 161 10.99 4.86 14.56
N ARG A 162 12.07 5.57 14.86
CA ARG A 162 12.05 6.56 15.93
C ARG A 162 11.16 7.75 15.54
N PRO A 163 10.31 8.28 16.45
CA PRO A 163 9.43 9.42 16.14
C PRO A 163 10.18 10.63 15.59
N GLU A 164 11.36 10.94 16.14
CA GLU A 164 12.19 12.07 15.74
C GLU A 164 12.66 11.99 14.29
N ASP A 165 13.03 10.80 13.82
CA ASP A 165 13.49 10.57 12.44
C ASP A 165 12.34 10.71 11.45
N ILE A 166 11.14 10.22 11.83
CA ILE A 166 9.93 10.39 11.02
C ILE A 166 9.55 11.88 10.94
N LEU A 167 9.55 12.58 12.07
CA LEU A 167 9.22 14.00 12.11
C LEU A 167 10.22 14.86 11.31
N ALA A 168 11.51 14.53 11.36
CA ALA A 168 12.54 15.20 10.57
C ALA A 168 12.31 14.98 9.07
N GLU A 169 12.04 13.74 8.64
CA GLU A 169 11.74 13.41 7.25
C GLU A 169 10.48 14.15 6.75
N VAL A 170 9.40 14.14 7.54
CA VAL A 170 8.16 14.84 7.18
C VAL A 170 8.37 16.35 7.06
N LYS A 171 9.10 16.97 7.99
CA LYS A 171 9.45 18.40 7.91
C LYS A 171 10.26 18.72 6.65
N GLY A 172 11.22 17.87 6.29
CA GLY A 172 11.98 18.00 5.04
C GLY A 172 11.07 17.95 3.82
N LEU A 173 10.21 16.93 3.73
CA LEU A 173 9.27 16.77 2.62
C LEU A 173 8.30 17.96 2.46
N LEU A 174 7.78 18.49 3.57
CA LEU A 174 6.93 19.68 3.53
C LEU A 174 7.69 20.92 3.06
N SER A 175 8.96 21.05 3.44
CA SER A 175 9.85 22.14 2.98
C SER A 175 10.18 22.02 1.49
N ASP A 176 10.32 20.79 0.98
CA ASP A 176 10.50 20.48 -0.44
C ASP A 176 9.20 20.67 -1.26
N GLY A 177 8.09 21.02 -0.60
CA GLY A 177 6.84 21.41 -1.25
C GLY A 177 5.82 20.28 -1.44
N TYR A 178 6.06 19.08 -0.88
CA TYR A 178 5.07 18.01 -0.86
C TYR A 178 3.80 18.45 -0.10
N LYS A 179 2.63 18.03 -0.60
CA LYS A 179 1.33 18.43 -0.04
C LYS A 179 0.54 17.29 0.56
N GLU A 180 0.99 16.06 0.36
CA GLU A 180 0.42 14.89 1.02
C GLU A 180 1.54 14.01 1.54
N ILE A 181 1.37 13.52 2.76
CA ILE A 181 2.27 12.57 3.43
C ILE A 181 1.42 11.35 3.74
N THR A 182 1.79 10.21 3.17
CA THR A 182 1.13 8.94 3.48
C THR A 182 2.04 8.05 4.32
N LEU A 183 1.66 7.87 5.58
CA LEU A 183 2.33 6.97 6.51
C LEU A 183 2.07 5.51 6.10
N LEU A 184 3.15 4.75 6.00
CA LEU A 184 3.14 3.37 5.55
C LEU A 184 3.73 2.43 6.60
N GLY A 185 3.22 1.21 6.58
CA GLY A 185 3.62 0.13 7.45
C GLY A 185 2.88 -1.14 7.06
N GLN A 186 3.26 -2.28 7.63
CA GLN A 186 2.45 -3.49 7.53
C GLN A 186 1.28 -3.49 8.52
N ASN A 187 1.39 -2.73 9.60
CA ASN A 187 0.32 -2.40 10.54
C ASN A 187 0.64 -1.05 11.18
N VAL A 188 0.17 0.05 10.58
CA VAL A 188 0.56 1.39 11.05
C VAL A 188 0.05 1.70 12.45
N ASN A 189 -1.12 1.17 12.82
CA ASN A 189 -1.75 1.43 14.11
C ASN A 189 -1.05 0.74 15.30
N SER A 190 -0.13 -0.20 15.05
CA SER A 190 0.68 -0.80 16.11
C SER A 190 2.02 -0.08 16.31
N TYR A 191 2.29 0.98 15.56
CA TYR A 191 3.47 1.83 15.74
C TYR A 191 3.65 2.27 17.19
N GLY A 192 4.90 2.22 17.67
CA GLY A 192 5.31 2.66 18.99
C GLY A 192 5.20 1.61 20.09
N LYS A 193 4.63 0.41 19.83
CA LYS A 193 4.54 -0.65 20.86
C LYS A 193 5.88 -1.18 21.34
N ASP A 194 6.94 -0.98 20.56
CA ASP A 194 8.33 -1.33 20.86
C ASP A 194 9.17 -0.12 21.29
N ILE A 195 8.57 1.06 21.47
CA ILE A 195 9.24 2.31 21.85
C ILE A 195 8.49 2.94 23.04
N GLU A 196 9.17 3.06 24.19
CA GLU A 196 8.57 3.66 25.38
C GLU A 196 8.12 5.11 25.12
N GLY A 197 6.87 5.44 25.52
CA GLY A 197 6.30 6.78 25.35
C GLY A 197 5.83 7.13 23.94
N ALA A 198 6.00 6.25 22.95
CA ALA A 198 5.51 6.47 21.60
C ALA A 198 4.19 5.73 21.33
N SER A 199 3.30 6.36 20.57
CA SER A 199 2.09 5.73 20.04
C SER A 199 1.77 6.27 18.64
N PHE A 200 1.03 5.52 17.84
CA PHE A 200 0.59 5.99 16.53
C PHE A 200 -0.21 7.30 16.60
N ALA A 201 -1.11 7.42 17.59
CA ALA A 201 -1.88 8.63 17.81
C ALA A 201 -0.98 9.83 18.18
N SER A 202 0.01 9.64 19.06
CA SER A 202 0.95 10.72 19.42
C SER A 202 1.75 11.18 18.20
N LEU A 203 2.26 10.26 17.36
CA LEU A 203 2.99 10.59 16.14
C LEU A 203 2.11 11.39 15.16
N MET A 204 0.87 10.95 14.97
CA MET A 204 -0.09 11.64 14.11
C MET A 204 -0.38 13.06 14.59
N ARG A 205 -0.57 13.27 15.90
CA ARG A 205 -0.77 14.60 16.48
C ARG A 205 0.46 15.50 16.29
N GLU A 206 1.66 14.97 16.52
CA GLU A 206 2.90 15.73 16.31
C GLU A 206 3.09 16.14 14.85
N ILE A 207 2.78 15.24 13.90
CA ILE A 207 2.79 15.59 12.47
C ILE A 207 1.67 16.59 12.16
N GLY A 208 0.45 16.37 12.66
CA GLY A 208 -0.72 17.22 12.42
C GLY A 208 -0.55 18.67 12.87
N LYS A 209 0.32 18.92 13.86
CA LYS A 209 0.69 20.26 14.36
C LYS A 209 1.71 21.00 13.49
N LEU A 210 2.33 20.35 12.51
CA LEU A 210 3.32 21.00 11.65
C LEU A 210 2.67 22.16 10.86
N PRO A 211 3.40 23.26 10.64
CA PRO A 211 2.85 24.43 9.96
C PRO A 211 2.62 24.18 8.47
N GLY A 212 1.69 24.94 7.90
CA GLY A 212 1.35 24.88 6.48
C GLY A 212 0.17 23.96 6.17
N LYS A 213 -0.39 24.12 4.96
CA LYS A 213 -1.52 23.33 4.46
C LYS A 213 -0.99 22.09 3.75
N PHE A 214 -1.26 20.92 4.31
CA PHE A 214 -0.92 19.61 3.75
C PHE A 214 -1.92 18.55 4.24
N ARG A 215 -1.84 17.35 3.68
CA ARG A 215 -2.65 16.19 4.06
C ARG A 215 -1.79 15.09 4.65
N LEU A 216 -2.18 14.58 5.81
CA LEU A 216 -1.66 13.36 6.41
C LEU A 216 -2.65 12.23 6.16
N ARG A 217 -2.15 11.14 5.58
CA ARG A 217 -2.86 9.88 5.43
C ARG A 217 -2.07 8.76 6.06
N PHE A 218 -2.74 7.65 6.28
CA PHE A 218 -2.11 6.40 6.64
C PHE A 218 -2.85 5.25 5.96
N MET A 219 -2.14 4.16 5.74
CA MET A 219 -2.72 2.95 5.15
C MET A 219 -2.19 1.72 5.89
N THR A 220 -2.93 0.61 5.77
CA THR A 220 -2.61 -0.68 6.39
C THR A 220 -2.86 -0.70 7.91
N SER A 221 -4.08 -0.37 8.34
CA SER A 221 -4.50 -0.57 9.73
C SER A 221 -4.94 -2.01 9.99
N HIS A 222 -4.81 -2.47 11.24
CA HIS A 222 -5.45 -3.68 11.70
C HIS A 222 -6.60 -3.31 12.66
N PRO A 223 -7.85 -3.80 12.47
CA PRO A 223 -8.99 -3.36 13.27
C PRO A 223 -8.80 -3.49 14.79
N LYS A 224 -8.15 -4.57 15.25
CA LYS A 224 -7.83 -4.76 16.69
C LYS A 224 -6.96 -3.65 17.30
N ASP A 225 -6.17 -2.95 16.49
CA ASP A 225 -5.22 -1.94 16.95
C ASP A 225 -5.74 -0.50 16.69
N LEU A 226 -6.95 -0.33 16.13
CA LEU A 226 -7.58 0.98 15.97
C LEU A 226 -8.30 1.38 17.26
N THR A 227 -7.59 2.10 18.14
CA THR A 227 -8.08 2.59 19.42
C THR A 227 -8.88 3.89 19.29
N GLN A 228 -9.60 4.28 20.35
CA GLN A 228 -10.29 5.57 20.41
C GLN A 228 -9.32 6.75 20.25
N ASP A 229 -8.15 6.68 20.88
CA ASP A 229 -7.13 7.72 20.79
C ASP A 229 -6.64 7.98 19.34
N ILE A 230 -6.62 6.95 18.49
CA ILE A 230 -6.32 7.10 17.05
C ILE A 230 -7.49 7.78 16.32
N ILE A 231 -8.74 7.43 16.66
CA ILE A 231 -9.93 8.03 16.06
C ILE A 231 -10.00 9.52 16.43
N ASP A 232 -9.77 9.85 17.70
CA ASP A 232 -9.77 11.22 18.21
C ASP A 232 -8.66 12.05 17.54
N ALA A 233 -7.45 11.49 17.41
CA ALA A 233 -6.35 12.17 16.72
C ALA A 233 -6.72 12.55 15.27
N VAL A 234 -7.45 11.70 14.54
CA VAL A 234 -7.93 12.03 13.18
C VAL A 234 -8.98 13.15 13.24
N ALA A 235 -9.93 13.10 14.18
CA ALA A 235 -10.98 14.11 14.32
C ALA A 235 -10.46 15.49 14.77
N GLU A 236 -9.39 15.53 15.58
CA GLU A 236 -8.84 16.74 16.20
C GLU A 236 -8.09 17.66 15.21
N HIS A 237 -7.45 17.08 14.18
CA HIS A 237 -6.48 17.80 13.35
C HIS A 237 -6.90 17.91 11.88
N LYS A 238 -7.10 19.16 11.40
CA LYS A 238 -7.50 19.45 10.01
C LYS A 238 -6.53 18.94 8.93
N ASN A 239 -5.24 18.80 9.26
CA ASN A 239 -4.27 18.26 8.32
C ASN A 239 -4.39 16.73 8.18
N ILE A 240 -5.03 16.03 9.12
CA ILE A 240 -5.21 14.59 9.07
C ILE A 240 -6.51 14.31 8.33
N CYS A 241 -6.42 13.55 7.24
CA CYS A 241 -7.57 13.31 6.39
C CYS A 241 -8.64 12.46 7.09
N ASN A 242 -9.91 12.82 6.88
CA ASN A 242 -11.10 12.00 7.19
C ASN A 242 -11.20 10.72 6.32
N ASN A 243 -10.16 9.89 6.32
CA ASN A 243 -10.07 8.64 5.58
C ASN A 243 -9.44 7.56 6.46
N VAL A 244 -10.13 6.43 6.62
CA VAL A 244 -9.64 5.30 7.41
C VAL A 244 -9.67 4.04 6.56
N HIS A 245 -8.49 3.45 6.34
CA HIS A 245 -8.39 2.14 5.70
C HIS A 245 -8.43 1.02 6.74
N LEU A 246 -9.54 0.30 6.82
CA LEU A 246 -9.85 -0.68 7.86
C LEU A 246 -10.12 -2.11 7.31
N PRO A 247 -9.08 -2.86 6.90
CA PRO A 247 -9.15 -4.22 6.40
C PRO A 247 -9.91 -5.23 7.29
N VAL A 248 -11.13 -5.62 6.88
CA VAL A 248 -11.93 -6.64 7.59
C VAL A 248 -11.54 -8.07 7.18
N GLN A 249 -11.21 -8.27 5.91
CA GLN A 249 -10.98 -9.56 5.21
C GLN A 249 -12.22 -10.42 5.00
N SER A 250 -13.07 -10.63 6.00
CA SER A 250 -14.31 -11.41 5.88
C SER A 250 -15.37 -10.86 6.82
N GLY A 251 -16.65 -11.00 6.48
CA GLY A 251 -17.74 -10.64 7.39
C GLY A 251 -18.22 -11.76 8.31
N SER A 252 -17.69 -12.98 8.18
CA SER A 252 -18.03 -14.08 9.08
C SER A 252 -17.08 -14.13 10.28
N SER A 253 -17.63 -14.08 11.49
CA SER A 253 -16.86 -14.24 12.74
C SER A 253 -16.11 -15.58 12.80
N ARG A 254 -16.69 -16.64 12.21
CA ARG A 254 -16.06 -17.96 12.13
C ARG A 254 -14.82 -17.94 11.23
N ILE A 255 -14.93 -17.31 10.06
CA ILE A 255 -13.81 -17.17 9.13
C ILE A 255 -12.76 -16.19 9.67
N LEU A 256 -13.17 -15.07 10.29
CA LEU A 256 -12.26 -14.16 10.98
C LEU A 256 -11.42 -14.89 12.04
N LYS A 257 -12.05 -15.74 12.86
CA LYS A 257 -11.34 -16.60 13.82
C LYS A 257 -10.35 -17.55 13.13
N ALA A 258 -10.76 -18.21 12.06
CA ALA A 258 -9.88 -19.09 11.26
C ALA A 258 -8.73 -18.33 10.57
N MET A 259 -8.93 -17.05 10.27
CA MET A 259 -7.91 -16.13 9.79
C MET A 259 -6.92 -15.67 10.89
N ASN A 260 -7.12 -16.09 12.15
CA ASN A 260 -6.43 -15.59 13.33
C ASN A 260 -6.66 -14.07 13.57
N ARG A 261 -7.83 -13.56 13.20
CA ARG A 261 -8.26 -12.21 13.59
C ARG A 261 -8.74 -12.22 15.04
N ARG A 262 -8.33 -11.20 15.80
CA ARG A 262 -8.63 -11.04 17.24
C ARG A 262 -9.84 -10.12 17.46
N TYR A 263 -10.81 -10.21 16.57
CA TYR A 263 -12.08 -9.50 16.59
C TYR A 263 -13.11 -10.32 15.81
N ASP A 264 -14.38 -10.06 16.04
CA ASP A 264 -15.52 -10.65 15.36
C ASP A 264 -16.25 -9.60 14.50
N ARG A 265 -17.32 -10.03 13.82
CA ARG A 265 -18.13 -9.18 12.97
C ARG A 265 -18.78 -8.04 13.76
N GLU A 266 -19.33 -8.35 14.92
CA GLU A 266 -20.11 -7.44 15.75
C GLU A 266 -19.23 -6.29 16.28
N SER A 267 -18.07 -6.63 16.85
CA SER A 267 -17.09 -5.65 17.30
C SER A 267 -16.53 -4.80 16.15
N TYR A 268 -16.36 -5.38 14.96
CA TYR A 268 -15.95 -4.63 13.77
C TYR A 268 -17.00 -3.61 13.34
N LEU A 269 -18.29 -4.00 13.28
CA LEU A 269 -19.37 -3.08 12.93
C LEU A 269 -19.52 -1.97 13.97
N ALA A 270 -19.41 -2.30 15.26
CA ALA A 270 -19.41 -1.30 16.32
C ALA A 270 -18.24 -0.30 16.20
N LEU A 271 -17.05 -0.79 15.82
CA LEU A 271 -15.90 0.07 15.52
C LEU A 271 -16.17 0.99 14.32
N VAL A 272 -16.78 0.47 13.26
CA VAL A 272 -17.15 1.27 12.07
C VAL A 272 -18.12 2.39 12.42
N GLU A 273 -19.16 2.10 13.21
CA GLU A 273 -20.13 3.13 13.62
C GLU A 273 -19.47 4.19 14.50
N ARG A 274 -18.63 3.79 15.46
CA ARG A 274 -17.87 4.74 16.29
C ARG A 274 -16.97 5.68 15.47
N ILE A 275 -16.31 5.16 14.43
CA ILE A 275 -15.51 6.00 13.51
C ILE A 275 -16.39 7.04 12.81
N LYS A 276 -17.57 6.64 12.33
CA LYS A 276 -18.51 7.56 11.63
C LYS A 276 -19.10 8.61 12.57
N GLU A 277 -19.33 8.25 13.83
CA GLU A 277 -19.83 9.17 14.87
C GLU A 277 -18.78 10.24 15.22
N CYS A 278 -17.51 9.83 15.38
CA CYS A 278 -16.43 10.74 15.74
C CYS A 278 -15.90 11.57 14.56
N ILE A 279 -15.94 11.02 13.34
CA ILE A 279 -15.35 11.64 12.14
C ILE A 279 -16.46 11.80 11.09
N PRO A 280 -17.13 12.95 11.04
CA PRO A 280 -18.15 13.23 10.03
C PRO A 280 -17.59 13.10 8.60
N ASP A 281 -18.40 12.60 7.66
CA ASP A 281 -18.04 12.41 6.25
C ASP A 281 -16.81 11.52 5.99
N VAL A 282 -16.40 10.70 6.98
CA VAL A 282 -15.26 9.79 6.87
C VAL A 282 -15.39 8.81 5.71
N GLY A 283 -14.34 8.74 4.88
CA GLY A 283 -14.18 7.71 3.88
C GLY A 283 -13.58 6.45 4.49
N ILE A 284 -14.40 5.44 4.77
CA ILE A 284 -13.88 4.13 5.21
C ILE A 284 -13.61 3.26 3.99
N THR A 285 -12.41 2.71 3.89
CA THR A 285 -12.03 1.73 2.87
C THR A 285 -11.61 0.42 3.52
N THR A 286 -11.63 -0.69 2.79
CA THR A 286 -11.33 -2.01 3.38
C THR A 286 -10.68 -2.96 2.37
N ASP A 287 -10.22 -4.09 2.86
CA ASP A 287 -9.77 -5.25 2.10
C ASP A 287 -10.69 -6.42 2.42
N ILE A 288 -11.17 -7.12 1.39
CA ILE A 288 -12.06 -8.27 1.53
C ILE A 288 -11.54 -9.42 0.66
N MET A 289 -11.45 -10.59 1.27
CA MET A 289 -10.99 -11.81 0.64
C MET A 289 -12.13 -12.81 0.59
N VAL A 290 -12.37 -13.38 -0.60
CA VAL A 290 -13.32 -14.49 -0.77
C VAL A 290 -12.57 -15.79 -1.06
N GLY A 291 -13.19 -16.92 -0.75
CA GLY A 291 -12.62 -18.22 -1.03
C GLY A 291 -11.57 -18.67 -0.03
N PHE A 292 -11.56 -18.10 1.18
CA PHE A 292 -10.70 -18.57 2.25
C PHE A 292 -11.02 -20.05 2.57
N PRO A 293 -10.03 -20.90 2.87
CA PRO A 293 -10.26 -22.32 3.13
C PRO A 293 -11.33 -22.57 4.19
N GLY A 294 -12.35 -23.34 3.83
CA GLY A 294 -13.49 -23.66 4.69
C GLY A 294 -14.64 -22.64 4.70
N GLU A 295 -14.58 -21.53 3.94
CA GLU A 295 -15.70 -20.56 3.76
C GLU A 295 -16.95 -21.20 3.12
N THR A 296 -18.07 -21.20 3.84
CA THR A 296 -19.37 -21.67 3.34
C THR A 296 -20.14 -20.54 2.65
N GLU A 297 -21.27 -20.87 2.04
CA GLU A 297 -22.15 -19.85 1.45
C GLU A 297 -22.77 -18.92 2.50
N GLU A 298 -23.02 -19.41 3.71
CA GLU A 298 -23.51 -18.61 4.84
C GLU A 298 -22.46 -17.55 5.24
N ASP A 299 -21.19 -17.95 5.39
CA ASP A 299 -20.10 -17.01 5.72
C ASP A 299 -19.90 -15.93 4.64
N PHE A 300 -20.13 -16.32 3.38
CA PHE A 300 -20.06 -15.39 2.27
C PHE A 300 -21.25 -14.42 2.27
N CYS A 301 -22.46 -14.90 2.52
CA CYS A 301 -23.64 -14.05 2.69
C CYS A 301 -23.44 -13.05 3.84
N ASP A 302 -22.82 -13.50 4.92
CA ASP A 302 -22.38 -12.66 6.03
C ASP A 302 -21.46 -11.53 5.56
N THR A 303 -20.46 -11.85 4.75
CA THR A 303 -19.57 -10.85 4.13
C THR A 303 -20.33 -9.83 3.30
N LEU A 304 -21.31 -10.25 2.51
CA LEU A 304 -22.15 -9.33 1.73
C LEU A 304 -22.99 -8.42 2.63
N ASP A 305 -23.59 -8.95 3.71
CA ASP A 305 -24.35 -8.15 4.66
C ASP A 305 -23.46 -7.14 5.41
N LEU A 306 -22.24 -7.51 5.79
CA LEU A 306 -21.30 -6.60 6.43
C LEU A 306 -20.94 -5.43 5.51
N VAL A 307 -20.70 -5.68 4.22
CA VAL A 307 -20.45 -4.61 3.23
C VAL A 307 -21.63 -3.65 3.14
N ARG A 308 -22.88 -4.17 3.16
CA ARG A 308 -24.09 -3.34 3.15
C ARG A 308 -24.26 -2.55 4.44
N LYS A 309 -23.90 -3.08 5.61
CA LYS A 309 -24.01 -2.35 6.89
C LYS A 309 -22.92 -1.31 7.04
N ALA A 310 -21.67 -1.69 6.80
CA ALA A 310 -20.52 -0.82 6.98
C ALA A 310 -20.50 0.37 6.00
N GLN A 311 -21.10 0.22 4.80
CA GLN A 311 -21.15 1.26 3.76
C GLN A 311 -19.74 1.76 3.36
N PHE A 312 -18.83 0.84 3.03
CA PHE A 312 -17.48 1.21 2.61
C PHE A 312 -17.48 2.09 1.36
N SER A 313 -16.69 3.17 1.40
CA SER A 313 -16.48 4.06 0.26
C SER A 313 -15.76 3.34 -0.90
N SER A 314 -14.88 2.40 -0.58
CA SER A 314 -14.19 1.52 -1.53
C SER A 314 -13.73 0.25 -0.82
N ALA A 315 -13.61 -0.86 -1.54
CA ALA A 315 -13.01 -2.08 -1.03
C ALA A 315 -12.05 -2.69 -2.07
N PHE A 316 -10.89 -3.15 -1.61
CA PHE A 316 -10.03 -4.02 -2.39
C PHE A 316 -10.50 -5.46 -2.20
N CYS A 317 -11.22 -5.97 -3.19
CA CYS A 317 -11.73 -7.34 -3.17
C CYS A 317 -10.76 -8.26 -3.92
N PHE A 318 -10.41 -9.40 -3.33
CA PHE A 318 -9.54 -10.40 -3.96
C PHE A 318 -9.94 -11.82 -3.62
N VAL A 319 -9.54 -12.74 -4.48
CA VAL A 319 -9.68 -14.18 -4.27
C VAL A 319 -8.50 -14.67 -3.45
N TYR A 320 -8.74 -15.52 -2.45
CA TYR A 320 -7.69 -16.18 -1.70
C TYR A 320 -6.79 -16.99 -2.64
N SER A 321 -5.48 -16.78 -2.51
CA SER A 321 -4.44 -17.51 -3.23
C SER A 321 -3.46 -18.06 -2.18
N PRO A 322 -3.24 -19.39 -2.15
CA PRO A 322 -2.40 -20.01 -1.13
C PRO A 322 -0.96 -19.54 -1.25
N ARG A 323 -0.34 -19.27 -0.10
CA ARG A 323 1.07 -18.86 0.00
C ARG A 323 1.84 -19.95 0.74
N LYS A 324 2.83 -20.55 0.07
CA LYS A 324 3.71 -21.54 0.70
C LYS A 324 4.28 -20.98 2.01
N GLY A 325 4.22 -21.77 3.08
CA GLY A 325 4.66 -21.37 4.42
C GLY A 325 3.58 -20.74 5.30
N THR A 326 2.38 -20.46 4.78
CA THR A 326 1.26 -19.94 5.59
C THR A 326 0.35 -21.06 6.09
N PRO A 327 -0.21 -20.99 7.32
CA PRO A 327 -1.12 -22.02 7.83
C PRO A 327 -2.32 -22.30 6.93
N ALA A 328 -2.92 -21.27 6.32
CA ALA A 328 -4.07 -21.43 5.44
C ALA A 328 -3.73 -22.15 4.11
N SER A 329 -2.45 -22.20 3.72
CA SER A 329 -2.05 -22.94 2.51
C SER A 329 -2.15 -24.46 2.66
N LEU A 330 -2.17 -24.95 3.90
CA LEU A 330 -2.26 -26.38 4.23
C LEU A 330 -3.71 -26.85 4.44
N MET A 331 -4.68 -25.93 4.45
CA MET A 331 -6.09 -26.24 4.64
C MET A 331 -6.74 -26.74 3.33
N PRO A 332 -7.86 -27.50 3.39
CA PRO A 332 -8.63 -27.87 2.21
C PRO A 332 -9.14 -26.64 1.45
N GLN A 333 -8.76 -26.54 0.18
CA GLN A 333 -9.04 -25.38 -0.66
C GLN A 333 -10.47 -25.41 -1.23
N ILE A 334 -11.04 -24.24 -1.45
CA ILE A 334 -12.33 -24.09 -2.14
C ILE A 334 -12.10 -24.09 -3.65
N ASP A 335 -13.04 -24.69 -4.39
CA ASP A 335 -13.02 -24.73 -5.85
C ASP A 335 -13.02 -23.33 -6.49
N ASP A 336 -12.25 -23.19 -7.57
CA ASP A 336 -12.10 -21.92 -8.27
C ASP A 336 -13.40 -21.39 -8.86
N ALA A 337 -14.33 -22.27 -9.23
CA ALA A 337 -15.66 -21.89 -9.71
C ALA A 337 -16.45 -21.13 -8.62
N VAL A 338 -16.42 -21.62 -7.38
CA VAL A 338 -17.08 -20.96 -6.23
C VAL A 338 -16.40 -19.64 -5.91
N LYS A 339 -15.06 -19.60 -5.92
CA LYS A 339 -14.29 -18.36 -5.72
C LYS A 339 -14.65 -17.29 -6.75
N LYS A 340 -14.80 -17.69 -8.02
CA LYS A 340 -15.16 -16.81 -9.14
C LYS A 340 -16.59 -16.27 -9.03
N ASP A 341 -17.55 -17.10 -8.60
CA ASP A 341 -18.90 -16.64 -8.30
C ASP A 341 -18.89 -15.59 -7.17
N ARG A 342 -18.28 -15.93 -6.04
CA ARG A 342 -18.24 -15.07 -4.84
C ARG A 342 -17.59 -13.72 -5.10
N ILE A 343 -16.44 -13.68 -5.79
CA ILE A 343 -15.79 -12.40 -6.09
C ILE A 343 -16.68 -11.53 -7.00
N THR A 344 -17.40 -12.14 -7.95
CA THR A 344 -18.31 -11.42 -8.84
C THR A 344 -19.47 -10.79 -8.05
N ARG A 345 -20.11 -11.56 -7.16
CA ARG A 345 -21.21 -11.08 -6.30
C ARG A 345 -20.74 -10.03 -5.29
N LEU A 346 -19.55 -10.19 -4.71
CA LEU A 346 -18.96 -9.21 -3.80
C LEU A 346 -18.66 -7.88 -4.50
N LEU A 347 -18.07 -7.93 -5.70
CA LEU A 347 -17.82 -6.72 -6.51
C LEU A 347 -19.13 -6.02 -6.87
N ALA A 348 -20.18 -6.75 -7.25
CA ALA A 348 -21.49 -6.18 -7.50
C ALA A 348 -22.06 -5.47 -6.25
N CYS A 349 -22.03 -6.13 -5.09
CA CYS A 349 -22.47 -5.56 -3.82
C CYS A 349 -21.71 -4.28 -3.45
N GLN A 350 -20.37 -4.30 -3.52
CA GLN A 350 -19.54 -3.12 -3.24
C GLN A 350 -19.80 -1.98 -4.25
N ASN A 351 -20.02 -2.30 -5.54
CA ASN A 351 -20.32 -1.31 -6.56
C ASN A 351 -21.65 -0.59 -6.30
N GLU A 352 -22.67 -1.31 -5.81
CA GLU A 352 -23.95 -0.70 -5.41
C GLU A 352 -23.77 0.30 -4.26
N VAL A 353 -23.03 -0.09 -3.21
CA VAL A 353 -22.69 0.78 -2.08
C VAL A 353 -21.92 2.01 -2.56
N THR A 354 -20.88 1.80 -3.35
CA THR A 354 -20.04 2.88 -3.90
C THR A 354 -20.86 3.85 -4.76
N LYS A 355 -21.75 3.33 -5.60
CA LYS A 355 -22.64 4.15 -6.44
C LYS A 355 -23.60 4.98 -5.60
N ARG A 356 -24.15 4.42 -4.51
CA ARG A 356 -25.02 5.16 -3.58
C ARG A 356 -24.27 6.32 -2.93
N ILE A 357 -23.07 6.07 -2.40
CA ILE A 357 -22.21 7.10 -1.79
C ILE A 357 -21.85 8.16 -2.82
N SER A 358 -21.36 7.79 -4.01
CA SER A 358 -21.00 8.78 -5.03
C SER A 358 -22.17 9.66 -5.46
N LYS A 359 -23.41 9.14 -5.45
CA LYS A 359 -24.61 9.92 -5.78
C LYS A 359 -24.87 11.03 -4.75
N THR A 360 -24.55 10.83 -3.47
CA THR A 360 -24.74 11.86 -2.44
C THR A 360 -23.70 12.99 -2.52
N MET A 361 -22.62 12.77 -3.28
CA MET A 361 -21.57 13.77 -3.51
C MET A 361 -21.92 14.73 -4.66
N VAL A 362 -22.81 14.34 -5.58
CA VAL A 362 -23.19 15.18 -6.72
C VAL A 362 -23.87 16.48 -6.24
N GLY A 363 -23.44 17.60 -6.79
CA GLY A 363 -23.89 18.94 -6.42
C GLY A 363 -23.12 19.58 -5.26
N LYS A 364 -22.37 18.79 -4.48
CA LYS A 364 -21.54 19.29 -3.37
C LYS A 364 -20.16 19.73 -3.86
N ARG A 365 -19.50 20.56 -3.04
CA ARG A 365 -18.14 21.04 -3.25
C ARG A 365 -17.19 20.31 -2.32
N TYR A 366 -16.04 19.90 -2.84
CA TYR A 366 -14.99 19.27 -2.06
C TYR A 366 -13.65 19.89 -2.40
N GLU A 367 -12.81 20.06 -1.39
CA GLU A 367 -11.41 20.38 -1.61
C GLU A 367 -10.67 19.15 -2.14
N VAL A 368 -9.93 19.34 -3.23
CA VAL A 368 -9.19 18.31 -3.93
C VAL A 368 -7.73 18.72 -4.06
N LEU A 369 -6.82 17.82 -3.69
CA LEU A 369 -5.40 17.97 -4.00
C LEU A 369 -5.19 17.49 -5.44
N VAL A 370 -4.72 18.37 -6.33
CA VAL A 370 -4.44 18.01 -7.73
C VAL A 370 -3.17 17.15 -7.77
N GLU A 371 -3.30 15.91 -8.24
CA GLU A 371 -2.20 14.94 -8.26
C GLU A 371 -1.46 14.90 -9.59
N GLY A 372 -2.18 15.09 -10.71
CA GLY A 372 -1.58 14.98 -12.03
C GLY A 372 -2.57 14.63 -13.13
N ASN A 373 -2.02 14.31 -14.30
CA ASN A 373 -2.82 13.88 -15.45
C ASN A 373 -3.49 12.53 -15.18
N ASN A 374 -4.74 12.40 -15.63
CA ASN A 374 -5.39 11.10 -15.71
C ASN A 374 -4.96 10.38 -17.01
N PHE A 375 -4.19 9.30 -16.89
CA PHE A 375 -3.72 8.55 -18.07
C PHE A 375 -4.84 7.90 -18.91
N ARG A 376 -6.04 7.73 -18.35
CA ARG A 376 -7.19 7.13 -19.04
C ARG A 376 -8.03 8.14 -19.81
N TYR A 377 -8.04 9.40 -19.37
CA TYR A 377 -8.90 10.44 -19.93
C TYR A 377 -8.05 11.62 -20.39
N LYS A 378 -8.02 11.84 -21.71
CA LYS A 378 -7.28 12.95 -22.31
C LYS A 378 -7.72 14.29 -21.73
N ASP A 379 -6.78 15.22 -21.59
CA ASP A 379 -7.01 16.61 -21.17
C ASP A 379 -7.77 16.71 -19.84
N THR A 380 -7.54 15.74 -18.94
CA THR A 380 -8.21 15.61 -17.65
C THR A 380 -7.18 15.41 -16.55
N MET A 381 -7.31 16.18 -15.49
CA MET A 381 -6.53 16.03 -14.27
C MET A 381 -7.30 15.17 -13.27
N CYS A 382 -6.56 14.55 -12.35
CA CYS A 382 -7.14 13.85 -11.22
C CYS A 382 -6.59 14.34 -9.89
N GLY A 383 -7.38 14.10 -8.85
CA GLY A 383 -7.01 14.38 -7.48
C GLY A 383 -7.94 13.67 -6.52
N ARG A 384 -7.62 13.67 -5.24
CA ARG A 384 -8.45 13.06 -4.21
C ARG A 384 -9.08 14.08 -3.27
N THR A 385 -10.29 13.80 -2.81
CA THR A 385 -10.90 14.50 -1.67
C THR A 385 -10.19 14.11 -0.37
N GLU A 386 -10.51 14.81 0.72
CA GLU A 386 -10.05 14.43 2.06
C GLU A 386 -10.44 12.98 2.43
N SER A 387 -11.68 12.57 2.11
CA SER A 387 -12.15 11.19 2.28
C SER A 387 -11.56 10.16 1.31
N GLY A 388 -10.61 10.56 0.46
CA GLY A 388 -9.87 9.67 -0.44
C GLY A 388 -10.61 9.34 -1.74
N ARG A 389 -11.69 10.06 -2.08
CA ARG A 389 -12.45 9.85 -3.32
C ARG A 389 -11.73 10.47 -4.50
N LEU A 390 -11.51 9.69 -5.55
CA LEU A 390 -10.88 10.17 -6.79
C LEU A 390 -11.87 11.03 -7.58
N VAL A 391 -11.47 12.25 -7.90
CA VAL A 391 -12.22 13.22 -8.70
C VAL A 391 -11.44 13.54 -9.96
N ASN A 392 -12.14 13.58 -11.09
CA ASN A 392 -11.60 13.96 -12.38
C ASN A 392 -12.19 15.30 -12.81
N PHE A 393 -11.35 16.22 -13.26
CA PHE A 393 -11.76 17.57 -13.60
C PHE A 393 -10.76 18.16 -14.59
N LYS A 394 -11.17 19.22 -15.29
CA LYS A 394 -10.27 19.98 -16.16
C LYS A 394 -9.62 21.08 -15.33
N CYS A 395 -8.30 21.16 -15.37
CA CYS A 395 -7.55 22.28 -14.85
C CYS A 395 -6.17 22.35 -15.53
N ASP A 396 -5.48 23.48 -15.35
CA ASP A 396 -4.11 23.64 -15.83
C ASP A 396 -3.14 22.71 -15.09
N SER A 397 -2.12 22.19 -15.78
CA SER A 397 -1.12 21.28 -15.18
C SER A 397 -0.22 21.97 -14.16
N SER A 398 -0.11 23.30 -14.19
CA SER A 398 0.59 24.09 -13.17
C SER A 398 -0.06 24.01 -11.78
N LEU A 399 -1.30 23.52 -11.69
CA LEU A 399 -2.00 23.34 -10.42
C LEU A 399 -1.66 22.03 -9.71
N VAL A 400 -0.82 21.17 -10.28
CA VAL A 400 -0.35 19.95 -9.58
C VAL A 400 0.32 20.35 -8.25
N GLY A 401 -0.08 19.67 -7.17
CA GLY A 401 0.37 20.03 -5.82
C GLY A 401 -0.32 21.27 -5.23
N LYS A 402 -1.45 21.71 -5.79
CA LYS A 402 -2.33 22.73 -5.20
C LYS A 402 -3.64 22.11 -4.72
N PHE A 403 -4.24 22.74 -3.72
CA PHE A 403 -5.60 22.44 -3.28
C PHE A 403 -6.57 23.30 -4.06
N VAL A 404 -7.59 22.69 -4.67
CA VAL A 404 -8.63 23.38 -5.43
C VAL A 404 -10.00 22.92 -4.95
N THR A 405 -10.97 23.82 -4.96
CA THR A 405 -12.36 23.45 -4.68
C THR A 405 -13.03 22.97 -5.96
N VAL A 406 -13.58 21.76 -5.93
CA VAL A 406 -14.25 21.13 -7.08
C VAL A 406 -15.70 20.87 -6.74
N LYS A 407 -16.62 21.39 -7.55
CA LYS A 407 -18.04 21.03 -7.50
C LYS A 407 -18.25 19.75 -8.30
N ILE A 408 -18.79 18.71 -7.66
CA ILE A 408 -19.06 17.43 -8.34
C ILE A 408 -20.32 17.56 -9.19
N GLU A 409 -20.20 17.33 -10.49
CA GLU A 409 -21.30 17.44 -11.45
C GLU A 409 -21.93 16.08 -11.76
N ARG A 410 -21.11 15.02 -11.81
CA ARG A 410 -21.59 13.67 -12.12
C ARG A 410 -20.75 12.59 -11.45
N ALA A 411 -21.38 11.45 -11.25
CA ALA A 411 -20.77 10.24 -10.71
C ALA A 411 -21.08 9.03 -11.59
N SER A 412 -20.07 8.20 -11.83
CA SER A 412 -20.20 6.91 -12.51
C SER A 412 -19.56 5.81 -11.66
N SER A 413 -20.36 5.18 -10.80
CA SER A 413 -19.89 4.24 -9.77
C SER A 413 -18.83 4.88 -8.86
N ALA A 414 -17.57 4.46 -8.95
CA ALA A 414 -16.46 5.02 -8.18
C ALA A 414 -15.88 6.31 -8.77
N THR A 415 -16.12 6.59 -10.04
CA THR A 415 -15.52 7.74 -10.73
C THR A 415 -16.35 9.00 -10.53
N LEU A 416 -15.77 10.02 -9.91
CA LEU A 416 -16.38 11.34 -9.78
C LEU A 416 -15.84 12.28 -10.85
N TRP A 417 -16.69 13.19 -11.29
CA TRP A 417 -16.32 14.27 -12.21
C TRP A 417 -16.85 15.60 -11.70
N GLY A 418 -16.06 16.64 -11.85
CA GLY A 418 -16.45 17.98 -11.45
C GLY A 418 -15.73 19.09 -12.20
N VAL A 419 -16.03 20.30 -11.77
CA VAL A 419 -15.44 21.54 -12.28
C VAL A 419 -14.78 22.29 -11.13
N VAL A 420 -13.61 22.85 -11.40
CA VAL A 420 -12.94 23.75 -10.44
C VAL A 420 -13.80 25.00 -10.30
N THR A 421 -13.98 25.44 -9.07
CA THR A 421 -14.70 26.66 -8.74
C THR A 421 -13.81 27.58 -7.95
N GLU A 422 -13.86 28.88 -8.22
CA GLU A 422 -13.20 29.89 -7.38
C GLU A 422 -13.81 29.84 -5.96
N GLU A 423 -12.95 30.04 -4.95
CA GLU A 423 -13.39 30.21 -3.56
C GLU A 423 -14.12 31.56 -3.46
N GLU A 424 -15.38 31.56 -3.00
CA GLU A 424 -16.08 32.78 -2.59
C GLU A 424 -15.59 33.28 -1.24
#